data_AF-A0A9W9E199-F1
#
_entry.id   AF-A0A9W9E199-F1
#
_cell.length_a   1.000
_cell.length_b   1.000
_cell.length_c   1.000
_cell.angle_alpha   90.00
_cell.angle_beta   90.00
_cell.angle_gamma   90.00
#
_symmetry.space_group_name_H-M   'P 1'
#
loop_
_entity.id
_entity.type
_entity.pdbx_description
1 polymer ?
#
loop_
_entity_poly.entity_id
_entity_poly.type
_entity_poly.pdbx_seq_one_letter_code
_entity_poly.pdbx_strand_id
1 'polypeptide(L)'
;MSLSLITQRRSLLLFVLISCTTWVIALSSASTLRVTDEDIKQCVHVQQLNALKTDIEGGESPIMRKVFTWLFPFGPAWNSILGTFYISSVPNFILAFIPAKISGDTLNTMTAFATGGLLSDVFLHLVPHSFHGEHQDSGVHFIMVEEKRNILTGLGIFLGFAAFFFMEKTVRVLGGDGDGTTTHSHSHSHSHSVDDGAMTTGRSIATSEGTLKSRAKIESKSSPSYLEKSNTESTNSVTNGPSKLSAYLNLFGDFVHNITDGLAMAASFYASPLIGATTTLACFAHEIPHEIADYSILIRSGFTKKQAMQSQFITAIGAFVGTFIGIAVRNATASSVDTSRTVDFAGGIRQDANGLLGTTLQIADLVIPFVAGGFLYIASVAVLPTLLTDSKSGKQALREFVAMFFGVACMFLVAWNE
;
A
#
# COMPACT_ATOMS: atom_id res chain seq x y z
N MET A 1 62.80 31.04 22.36
CA MET A 1 62.69 29.77 21.62
C MET A 1 61.24 29.33 21.34
N SER A 2 60.25 29.76 22.14
CA SER A 2 58.84 29.34 21.98
C SER A 2 58.07 30.04 20.85
N LEU A 3 58.41 31.29 20.50
CA LEU A 3 57.64 32.05 19.50
C LEU A 3 57.86 31.56 18.07
N SER A 4 59.09 31.20 17.67
CA SER A 4 59.35 30.77 16.27
C SER A 4 58.74 29.40 15.93
N LEU A 5 58.63 28.51 16.92
CA LEU A 5 57.97 27.21 16.78
C LEU A 5 56.46 27.34 16.51
N ILE A 6 55.81 28.34 17.10
CA ILE A 6 54.38 28.61 16.89
C ILE A 6 54.14 29.18 15.49
N THR A 7 54.98 30.11 15.04
CA THR A 7 54.88 30.69 13.69
C THR A 7 55.11 29.62 12.62
N GLN A 8 56.11 28.74 12.82
CA GLN A 8 56.42 27.67 11.89
C GLN A 8 55.28 26.64 11.79
N ARG A 9 54.63 26.29 12.91
CA ARG A 9 53.44 25.41 12.91
C ARG A 9 52.24 26.04 12.21
N ARG A 10 52.01 27.35 12.38
CA ARG A 10 50.91 28.07 11.69
C ARG A 10 51.15 28.16 10.19
N SER A 11 52.39 28.44 9.76
CA SER A 11 52.75 28.43 8.33
C SER A 11 52.62 27.04 7.71
N LEU A 12 52.97 25.98 8.43
CA LEU A 12 52.81 24.60 7.95
C LEU A 12 51.32 24.23 7.80
N LEU A 13 50.48 24.60 8.76
CA LEU A 13 49.02 24.41 8.68
C LEU A 13 48.40 25.19 7.53
N LEU A 14 48.81 26.44 7.30
CA LEU A 14 48.36 27.24 6.17
C LEU A 14 48.81 26.64 4.84
N PHE A 15 50.05 26.14 4.76
CA PHE A 15 50.57 25.50 3.56
C PHE A 15 49.87 24.17 3.26
N VAL A 16 49.53 23.39 4.29
CA VAL A 16 48.72 22.17 4.16
C VAL A 16 47.29 22.52 3.74
N LEU A 17 46.67 23.56 4.32
CA LEU A 17 45.33 24.01 3.92
C LEU A 17 45.31 24.51 2.48
N ILE A 18 46.30 25.32 2.06
CA ILE A 18 46.42 25.82 0.68
C ILE A 18 46.75 24.69 -0.29
N SER A 19 47.61 23.73 0.09
CA SER A 19 47.89 22.56 -0.74
C SER A 19 46.66 21.66 -0.87
N CYS A 20 45.86 21.53 0.18
CA CYS A 20 44.62 20.76 0.17
C CYS A 20 43.54 21.45 -0.68
N THR A 21 43.40 22.78 -0.58
CA THR A 21 42.45 23.53 -1.43
C THR A 21 42.90 23.54 -2.89
N THR A 22 44.19 23.68 -3.18
CA THR A 22 44.70 23.59 -4.56
C THR A 22 44.60 22.18 -5.13
N TRP A 23 44.76 21.12 -4.33
CA TRP A 23 44.46 19.75 -4.74
C TRP A 23 42.97 19.53 -5.03
N VAL A 24 42.08 20.05 -4.19
CA VAL A 24 40.62 19.99 -4.39
C VAL A 24 40.20 20.77 -5.65
N ILE A 25 40.82 21.92 -5.92
CA ILE A 25 40.58 22.70 -7.14
C ILE A 25 41.19 22.01 -8.38
N ALA A 26 42.35 21.37 -8.26
CA ALA A 26 42.97 20.62 -9.35
C ALA A 26 42.17 19.35 -9.72
N LEU A 27 41.52 18.69 -8.76
CA LEU A 27 40.57 17.59 -9.02
C LEU A 27 39.31 18.07 -9.76
N SER A 28 38.94 19.35 -9.62
CA SER A 28 37.77 19.95 -10.27
C SER A 28 37.95 20.28 -11.76
N SER A 29 39.15 20.10 -12.32
CA SER A 29 39.47 20.46 -13.71
C SER A 29 39.59 19.25 -14.66
N ALA A 30 39.38 18.03 -14.18
CA ALA A 30 39.22 16.88 -15.08
C ALA A 30 37.85 17.01 -15.77
N SER A 31 37.80 16.89 -17.09
CA SER A 31 36.54 16.79 -17.83
C SER A 31 35.80 15.54 -17.35
N THR A 32 34.88 15.72 -16.40
CA THR A 32 34.19 14.60 -15.78
C THR A 32 33.27 13.96 -16.81
N LEU A 33 33.47 12.67 -17.08
CA LEU A 33 32.65 11.91 -18.00
C LEU A 33 31.18 12.03 -17.57
N ARG A 34 30.32 12.43 -18.51
CA ARG A 34 28.87 12.40 -18.38
C ARG A 34 28.34 11.42 -19.40
N VAL A 35 27.50 10.51 -18.94
CA VAL A 35 26.80 9.55 -19.79
C VAL A 35 25.34 9.64 -19.41
N THR A 36 24.52 10.09 -20.36
CA THR A 36 23.09 10.30 -20.18
C THR A 36 22.29 9.15 -20.77
N ASP A 37 21.02 9.07 -20.40
CA ASP A 37 20.04 8.15 -21.01
C ASP A 37 19.96 8.28 -22.54
N GLU A 38 20.08 9.51 -23.06
CA GLU A 38 20.09 9.74 -24.50
C GLU A 38 21.34 9.14 -25.15
N ASP A 39 22.51 9.25 -24.53
CA ASP A 39 23.75 8.66 -25.04
C ASP A 39 23.64 7.13 -25.15
N ILE A 40 22.96 6.48 -24.21
CA ILE A 40 22.70 5.04 -24.23
C ILE A 40 21.72 4.68 -25.36
N LYS A 41 20.67 5.47 -25.57
CA LYS A 41 19.70 5.26 -26.67
C LYS A 41 20.34 5.38 -28.05
N GLN A 42 21.42 6.15 -28.18
CA GLN A 42 22.19 6.26 -29.42
C GLN A 42 23.14 5.08 -29.68
N CYS A 43 23.28 4.14 -28.74
CA CYS A 43 24.10 2.95 -28.95
C CYS A 43 23.50 2.02 -30.01
N VAL A 44 24.32 1.58 -30.97
CA VAL A 44 23.91 0.76 -32.12
C VAL A 44 23.09 -0.46 -31.70
N HIS A 45 23.54 -1.19 -30.67
CA HIS A 45 22.85 -2.40 -30.21
C HIS A 45 21.51 -2.09 -29.51
N VAL A 46 21.42 -0.96 -28.80
CA VAL A 46 20.15 -0.50 -28.19
C VAL A 46 19.15 -0.14 -29.29
N GLN A 47 19.60 0.55 -30.35
CA GLN A 47 18.74 0.84 -31.51
C GLN A 47 18.28 -0.43 -32.24
N GLN A 48 19.15 -1.42 -32.42
CA GLN A 48 18.78 -2.71 -33.00
C GLN A 48 17.73 -3.45 -32.16
N LEU A 49 17.89 -3.44 -30.84
CA LEU A 49 16.94 -4.03 -29.91
C LEU A 49 15.59 -3.26 -29.91
N ASN A 50 15.62 -1.93 -29.97
CA ASN A 50 14.43 -1.09 -30.12
C ASN A 50 13.67 -1.40 -31.42
N ALA A 51 14.39 -1.55 -32.53
CA ALA A 51 13.80 -1.91 -33.81
C ALA A 51 13.14 -3.30 -33.74
N LEU A 52 13.83 -4.28 -33.17
CA LEU A 52 13.27 -5.64 -32.98
C LEU A 52 12.01 -5.62 -32.10
N LYS A 53 12.03 -4.90 -30.97
CA LYS A 53 10.86 -4.76 -30.10
C LYS A 53 9.67 -4.13 -30.85
N THR A 54 9.94 -3.07 -31.61
CA THR A 54 8.93 -2.38 -32.44
C THR A 54 8.36 -3.32 -33.51
N ASP A 55 9.19 -4.16 -34.13
CA ASP A 55 8.74 -5.13 -35.14
C ASP A 55 7.86 -6.24 -34.51
N ILE A 56 8.21 -6.70 -33.30
CA ILE A 56 7.41 -7.68 -32.55
C ILE A 56 6.06 -7.09 -32.15
N GLU A 57 6.04 -5.88 -31.58
CA GLU A 57 4.80 -5.14 -31.27
C GLU A 57 4.00 -4.79 -32.54
N GLY A 58 4.71 -4.57 -33.65
CA GLY A 58 4.21 -4.45 -35.02
C GLY A 58 3.38 -5.65 -35.47
N GLY A 59 3.81 -6.84 -35.06
CA GLY A 59 3.19 -8.14 -35.38
C GLY A 59 1.97 -8.51 -34.53
N GLU A 60 1.58 -7.68 -33.56
CA GLU A 60 0.38 -7.91 -32.77
C GLU A 60 -0.89 -8.00 -33.65
N SER A 61 -1.85 -8.82 -33.19
CA SER A 61 -3.05 -9.16 -33.95
C SER A 61 -3.76 -7.91 -34.50
N PRO A 62 -4.04 -7.85 -35.82
CA PRO A 62 -4.76 -6.72 -36.42
C PRO A 62 -6.18 -6.53 -35.82
N ILE A 63 -6.69 -7.52 -35.09
CA ILE A 63 -7.95 -7.45 -34.35
C ILE A 63 -7.77 -6.64 -33.05
N MET A 64 -6.70 -6.88 -32.28
CA MET A 64 -6.39 -6.14 -31.04
C MET A 64 -6.21 -4.65 -31.34
N ARG A 65 -5.46 -4.33 -32.40
CA ARG A 65 -5.31 -2.93 -32.85
C ARG A 65 -6.65 -2.28 -33.18
N LYS A 66 -7.54 -2.97 -33.89
CA LYS A 66 -8.89 -2.46 -34.19
C LYS A 66 -9.71 -2.21 -32.92
N VAL A 67 -9.69 -3.15 -31.98
CA VAL A 67 -10.39 -3.02 -30.69
C VAL A 67 -9.86 -1.83 -29.90
N PHE A 68 -8.53 -1.67 -29.80
CA PHE A 68 -7.92 -0.54 -29.09
C PHE A 68 -8.18 0.81 -29.76
N THR A 69 -8.14 0.88 -31.10
CA THR A 69 -8.52 2.11 -31.80
C THR A 69 -9.99 2.47 -31.61
N TRP A 70 -10.85 1.48 -31.37
CA TRP A 70 -12.26 1.71 -31.07
C TRP A 70 -12.48 2.14 -29.62
N LEU A 71 -11.75 1.53 -28.67
CA LEU A 71 -11.80 1.88 -27.24
C LEU A 71 -11.17 3.26 -26.96
N PHE A 72 -10.11 3.63 -27.68
CA PHE A 72 -9.34 4.85 -27.47
C PHE A 72 -9.24 5.70 -28.75
N PRO A 73 -10.35 6.30 -29.22
CA PRO A 73 -10.41 6.96 -30.53
C PRO A 73 -9.87 8.40 -30.52
N PHE A 74 -9.45 8.93 -29.36
CA PHE A 74 -9.07 10.34 -29.20
C PHE A 74 -7.55 10.54 -29.22
N GLY A 75 -7.12 11.78 -28.94
CA GLY A 75 -5.70 12.09 -28.73
C GLY A 75 -5.18 11.60 -27.37
N PRO A 76 -3.86 11.64 -27.13
CA PRO A 76 -3.22 11.04 -25.95
C PRO A 76 -3.80 11.55 -24.62
N ALA A 77 -4.05 12.85 -24.49
CA ALA A 77 -4.65 13.43 -23.28
C ALA A 77 -6.06 12.88 -22.98
N TRP A 78 -6.93 12.84 -24.00
CA TRP A 78 -8.31 12.34 -23.84
C TRP A 78 -8.36 10.83 -23.68
N ASN A 79 -7.48 10.09 -24.36
CA ASN A 79 -7.34 8.65 -24.16
C ASN A 79 -6.81 8.33 -22.76
N SER A 80 -5.90 9.13 -22.21
CA SER A 80 -5.46 8.99 -20.81
C SER A 80 -6.64 9.12 -19.86
N ILE A 81 -7.43 10.18 -19.98
CA ILE A 81 -8.63 10.40 -19.14
C ILE A 81 -9.65 9.26 -19.31
N LEU A 82 -9.83 8.76 -20.53
CA LEU A 82 -10.74 7.65 -20.82
C LEU A 82 -10.24 6.33 -20.23
N GLY A 83 -8.93 6.05 -20.32
CA GLY A 83 -8.30 4.90 -19.68
C GLY A 83 -8.44 4.95 -18.17
N THR A 84 -8.17 6.11 -17.57
CA THR A 84 -8.39 6.37 -16.14
C THR A 84 -9.85 6.15 -15.75
N PHE A 85 -10.79 6.57 -16.57
CA PHE A 85 -12.20 6.29 -16.33
C PHE A 85 -12.48 4.78 -16.34
N TYR A 86 -11.91 4.01 -17.28
CA TYR A 86 -12.10 2.56 -17.31
C TYR A 86 -11.55 1.86 -16.06
N ILE A 87 -10.32 2.17 -15.65
CA ILE A 87 -9.68 1.52 -14.49
C ILE A 87 -10.36 1.92 -13.16
N SER A 88 -10.83 3.15 -13.04
CA SER A 88 -11.37 3.66 -11.76
C SER A 88 -12.88 3.43 -11.59
N SER A 89 -13.66 3.44 -12.66
CA SER A 89 -15.13 3.37 -12.56
C SER A 89 -15.71 1.97 -12.77
N VAL A 90 -15.13 1.17 -13.66
CA VAL A 90 -15.70 -0.13 -14.04
C VAL A 90 -15.52 -1.17 -12.93
N PRO A 91 -14.32 -1.36 -12.32
CA PRO A 91 -14.17 -2.24 -11.15
C PRO A 91 -15.11 -1.87 -9.99
N ASN A 92 -15.20 -0.58 -9.67
CA ASN A 92 -16.16 -0.06 -8.69
C ASN A 92 -17.63 -0.39 -9.05
N PHE A 93 -18.02 -0.32 -10.32
CA PHE A 93 -19.36 -0.71 -10.74
C PHE A 93 -19.60 -2.22 -10.64
N ILE A 94 -18.59 -3.05 -10.94
CA ILE A 94 -18.67 -4.52 -10.78
C ILE A 94 -18.96 -4.87 -9.31
N LEU A 95 -18.32 -4.19 -8.36
CA LEU A 95 -18.58 -4.39 -6.93
C LEU A 95 -20.01 -4.04 -6.51
N ALA A 96 -20.69 -3.13 -7.21
CA ALA A 96 -22.07 -2.77 -6.90
C ALA A 96 -23.02 -3.98 -7.04
N PHE A 97 -22.67 -4.97 -7.87
CA PHE A 97 -23.43 -6.21 -8.03
C PHE A 97 -23.19 -7.24 -6.92
N ILE A 98 -22.18 -7.04 -6.07
CA ILE A 98 -21.95 -7.91 -4.91
C ILE A 98 -23.08 -7.69 -3.89
N PRO A 99 -23.80 -8.73 -3.44
CA PRO A 99 -24.94 -8.57 -2.54
C PRO A 99 -24.53 -7.97 -1.19
N ALA A 100 -25.40 -7.14 -0.61
CA ALA A 100 -25.12 -6.42 0.65
C ALA A 100 -25.08 -7.34 1.89
N LYS A 101 -25.74 -8.50 1.83
CA LYS A 101 -25.73 -9.52 2.88
C LYS A 101 -24.83 -10.66 2.43
N ILE A 102 -23.57 -10.62 2.87
CA ILE A 102 -22.57 -11.65 2.59
C ILE A 102 -22.46 -12.55 3.81
N SER A 103 -22.50 -13.87 3.61
CA SER A 103 -22.25 -14.81 4.72
C SER A 103 -20.80 -14.66 5.21
N GLY A 104 -20.54 -14.90 6.50
CA GLY A 104 -19.17 -14.82 7.04
C GLY A 104 -18.19 -15.71 6.27
N ASP A 105 -18.65 -16.88 5.84
CA ASP A 105 -17.88 -17.82 5.02
C ASP A 105 -17.51 -17.22 3.65
N THR A 106 -18.46 -16.57 2.96
CA THR A 106 -18.20 -15.91 1.68
C THR A 106 -17.25 -14.72 1.86
N LEU A 107 -17.43 -13.95 2.93
CA LEU A 107 -16.54 -12.82 3.25
C LEU A 107 -15.11 -13.31 3.48
N ASN A 108 -14.90 -14.38 4.24
CA ASN A 108 -13.56 -14.94 4.43
C ASN A 108 -12.94 -15.44 3.12
N THR A 109 -13.73 -16.03 2.22
CA THR A 109 -13.24 -16.45 0.90
C THR A 109 -12.87 -15.26 0.01
N MET A 110 -13.65 -14.18 0.04
CA MET A 110 -13.30 -12.93 -0.64
C MET A 110 -12.03 -12.32 -0.03
N THR A 111 -11.91 -12.29 1.30
CA THR A 111 -10.72 -11.82 2.00
C THR A 111 -9.49 -12.68 1.68
N ALA A 112 -9.64 -13.99 1.47
CA ALA A 112 -8.54 -14.87 1.07
C ALA A 112 -8.09 -14.60 -0.37
N PHE A 113 -9.03 -14.44 -1.31
CA PHE A 113 -8.75 -14.00 -2.67
C PHE A 113 -8.02 -12.65 -2.68
N ALA A 114 -8.56 -11.69 -1.93
CA ALA A 114 -8.01 -10.36 -1.73
C ALA A 114 -6.58 -10.36 -1.18
N THR A 115 -6.33 -11.17 -0.13
CA THR A 115 -5.01 -11.29 0.47
C THR A 115 -4.01 -11.90 -0.52
N GLY A 116 -4.45 -12.88 -1.31
CA GLY A 116 -3.68 -13.45 -2.40
C GLY A 116 -3.31 -12.38 -3.43
N GLY A 117 -4.31 -11.65 -3.93
CA GLY A 117 -4.15 -10.55 -4.88
C GLY A 117 -3.19 -9.48 -4.37
N LEU A 118 -3.48 -8.85 -3.23
CA LEU A 118 -2.71 -7.73 -2.67
C LEU A 118 -1.25 -8.11 -2.34
N LEU A 119 -1.00 -9.30 -1.76
CA LEU A 119 0.39 -9.75 -1.54
C LEU A 119 1.11 -10.03 -2.86
N SER A 120 0.45 -10.68 -3.81
CA SER A 120 1.06 -10.97 -5.11
C SER A 120 1.30 -9.72 -5.94
N ASP A 121 0.44 -8.71 -5.84
CA ASP A 121 0.66 -7.40 -6.45
C ASP A 121 1.94 -6.76 -5.90
N VAL A 122 2.08 -6.71 -4.58
CA VAL A 122 3.30 -6.20 -3.96
C VAL A 122 4.54 -6.94 -4.47
N PHE A 123 4.53 -8.28 -4.47
CA PHE A 123 5.74 -9.07 -4.79
C PHE A 123 6.04 -9.23 -6.29
N LEU A 124 5.01 -9.28 -7.13
CA LEU A 124 5.15 -9.57 -8.56
C LEU A 124 5.10 -8.30 -9.42
N HIS A 125 4.53 -7.21 -8.90
CA HIS A 125 4.38 -5.95 -9.63
C HIS A 125 5.09 -4.79 -8.93
N LEU A 126 4.63 -4.35 -7.76
CA LEU A 126 5.11 -3.11 -7.13
C LEU A 126 6.59 -3.17 -6.70
N VAL A 127 7.04 -4.29 -6.13
CA VAL A 127 8.44 -4.45 -5.72
C VAL A 127 9.36 -4.51 -6.94
N PRO A 128 9.15 -5.37 -7.96
CA PRO A 128 9.91 -5.32 -9.20
C PRO A 128 9.90 -3.92 -9.84
N HIS A 129 8.74 -3.28 -9.92
CA HIS A 129 8.60 -1.94 -10.49
C HIS A 129 9.40 -0.89 -9.71
N SER A 130 9.43 -0.98 -8.37
CA SER A 130 10.22 -0.09 -7.51
C SER A 130 11.72 -0.10 -7.84
N PHE A 131 12.27 -1.26 -8.20
CA PHE A 131 13.69 -1.38 -8.52
C PHE A 131 14.01 -1.00 -9.98
N HIS A 132 13.08 -1.28 -10.89
CA HIS A 132 13.29 -1.01 -12.32
C HIS A 132 12.89 0.42 -12.73
N GLY A 133 12.00 1.09 -11.99
CA GLY A 133 11.54 2.45 -12.28
C GLY A 133 10.33 2.50 -13.22
N GLU A 134 9.77 3.71 -13.39
CA GLU A 134 8.60 3.98 -14.23
C GLU A 134 9.02 4.16 -15.70
N HIS A 135 8.43 3.38 -16.61
CA HIS A 135 8.84 3.29 -18.01
C HIS A 135 8.16 4.37 -18.86
N GLN A 136 8.93 5.20 -19.55
CA GLN A 136 8.40 6.35 -20.30
C GLN A 136 8.47 6.21 -21.84
N ASP A 137 9.18 5.20 -22.36
CA ASP A 137 9.42 5.03 -23.80
C ASP A 137 9.11 3.61 -24.31
N SER A 138 8.72 3.51 -25.58
CA SER A 138 8.43 2.24 -26.28
C SER A 138 9.65 1.35 -26.53
N GLY A 139 10.85 1.84 -26.22
CA GLY A 139 12.12 1.14 -26.48
C GLY A 139 12.43 0.01 -25.50
N VAL A 140 13.54 -0.66 -25.77
CA VAL A 140 14.28 -1.52 -24.85
C VAL A 140 14.94 -0.64 -23.79
N HIS A 141 14.79 -1.09 -22.56
CA HIS A 141 15.17 -0.34 -21.38
C HIS A 141 16.58 -0.70 -20.93
N PHE A 142 17.36 0.32 -20.59
CA PHE A 142 18.67 0.14 -19.95
C PHE A 142 18.54 0.42 -18.45
N ILE A 143 18.83 -0.59 -17.63
CA ILE A 143 18.83 -0.46 -16.18
C ILE A 143 20.26 -0.52 -15.68
N MET A 144 20.74 0.59 -15.14
CA MET A 144 21.98 0.61 -14.39
C MET A 144 21.73 0.11 -12.97
N VAL A 145 22.40 -0.98 -12.59
CA VAL A 145 22.30 -1.52 -11.23
C VAL A 145 23.21 -0.70 -10.30
N GLU A 146 22.61 0.23 -9.57
CA GLU A 146 23.26 0.98 -8.49
C GLU A 146 22.92 0.33 -7.13
N GLU A 147 23.92 -0.26 -6.48
CA GLU A 147 23.72 -0.90 -5.16
C GLU A 147 23.11 0.05 -4.13
N LYS A 148 23.61 1.30 -4.06
CA LYS A 148 23.10 2.29 -3.11
C LYS A 148 21.68 2.76 -3.42
N ARG A 149 21.34 2.93 -4.71
CA ARG A 149 19.96 3.20 -5.15
C ARG A 149 19.02 2.09 -4.71
N ASN A 150 19.44 0.83 -4.89
CA ASN A 150 18.63 -0.33 -4.50
C ASN A 150 18.44 -0.39 -2.98
N ILE A 151 19.46 -0.08 -2.18
CA ILE A 151 19.34 0.02 -0.72
C ILE A 151 18.34 1.12 -0.33
N LEU A 152 18.40 2.29 -0.96
CA LEU A 152 17.46 3.39 -0.70
C LEU A 152 16.04 3.06 -1.13
N THR A 153 15.87 2.33 -2.23
CA THR A 153 14.57 1.82 -2.69
C THR A 153 13.99 0.84 -1.66
N GLY A 154 14.79 -0.12 -1.19
CA GLY A 154 14.39 -1.04 -0.11
C GLY A 154 14.09 -0.33 1.21
N LEU A 155 14.83 0.75 1.53
CA LEU A 155 14.52 1.61 2.66
C LEU A 155 13.16 2.30 2.48
N GLY A 156 12.82 2.74 1.27
CA GLY A 156 11.48 3.27 0.94
C GLY A 156 10.37 2.29 1.26
N ILE A 157 10.52 1.01 0.86
CA ILE A 157 9.58 -0.07 1.20
C ILE A 157 9.46 -0.22 2.72
N PHE A 158 10.59 -0.30 3.42
CA PHE A 158 10.57 -0.43 4.87
C PHE A 158 9.92 0.78 5.57
N LEU A 159 10.20 2.00 5.11
CA LEU A 159 9.60 3.22 5.65
C LEU A 159 8.08 3.26 5.43
N GLY A 160 7.61 2.80 4.27
CA GLY A 160 6.17 2.60 4.01
C GLY A 160 5.52 1.67 5.01
N PHE A 161 6.10 0.48 5.19
CA PHE A 161 5.63 -0.52 6.16
C PHE A 161 5.63 0.06 7.59
N ALA A 162 6.74 0.70 8.00
CA ALA A 162 6.89 1.28 9.32
C ALA A 162 5.94 2.44 9.55
N ALA A 163 5.69 3.30 8.56
CA ALA A 163 4.75 4.41 8.67
C ALA A 163 3.33 3.90 8.92
N PHE A 164 2.88 2.88 8.18
CA PHE A 164 1.56 2.27 8.40
C PHE A 164 1.46 1.62 9.77
N PHE A 165 2.50 0.90 10.21
CA PHE A 165 2.59 0.38 11.57
C PHE A 165 2.50 1.48 12.63
N PHE A 166 3.27 2.56 12.50
CA PHE A 166 3.29 3.64 13.47
C PHE A 166 1.96 4.40 13.50
N MET A 167 1.33 4.64 12.34
CA MET A 167 -0.01 5.23 12.28
C MET A 167 -1.02 4.32 12.98
N GLU A 168 -1.01 3.01 12.68
CA GLU A 168 -1.89 2.05 13.33
C GLU A 168 -1.70 2.02 14.85
N LYS A 169 -0.43 1.93 15.28
CA LYS A 169 -0.06 1.88 16.69
C LYS A 169 -0.40 3.18 17.43
N THR A 170 -0.09 4.33 16.84
CA THR A 170 -0.31 5.65 17.45
C THR A 170 -1.79 5.88 17.68
N VAL A 171 -2.63 5.60 16.70
CA VAL A 171 -4.08 5.77 16.86
C VAL A 171 -4.65 4.71 17.79
N ARG A 172 -4.12 3.48 17.86
CA ARG A 172 -4.55 2.51 18.87
C ARG A 172 -4.23 2.98 20.30
N VAL A 173 -3.12 3.70 20.48
CA VAL A 173 -2.71 4.27 21.77
C VAL A 173 -3.50 5.55 22.09
N LEU A 174 -3.68 6.44 21.13
CA LEU A 174 -4.46 7.69 21.27
C LEU A 174 -5.96 7.43 21.37
N GLY A 175 -6.43 6.36 20.73
CA GLY A 175 -7.80 5.85 20.83
C GLY A 175 -8.04 4.95 22.04
N GLY A 176 -7.13 4.97 23.03
CA GLY A 176 -7.31 4.26 24.29
C GLY A 176 -8.63 4.65 24.98
N ASP A 177 -9.43 3.62 25.30
CA ASP A 177 -10.53 3.60 26.26
C ASP A 177 -11.75 4.51 26.03
N GLY A 178 -12.42 4.31 24.88
CA GLY A 178 -13.80 4.76 24.67
C GLY A 178 -14.90 3.84 25.24
N ASP A 179 -14.55 2.78 25.99
CA ASP A 179 -15.50 1.89 26.68
C ASP A 179 -15.04 1.55 28.12
N GLY A 180 -14.37 2.52 28.77
CA GLY A 180 -14.14 2.50 30.20
C GLY A 180 -15.26 3.21 30.93
N THR A 181 -16.29 2.47 31.38
CA THR A 181 -17.16 2.93 32.46
C THR A 181 -16.30 3.28 33.67
N THR A 182 -16.09 4.56 33.89
CA THR A 182 -15.61 5.12 35.15
C THR A 182 -16.65 4.88 36.23
N THR A 183 -16.59 3.73 36.88
CA THR A 183 -17.18 3.52 38.21
C THR A 183 -16.05 3.28 39.21
N HIS A 184 -15.39 4.36 39.61
CA HIS A 184 -14.66 4.41 40.88
C HIS A 184 -15.39 5.38 41.81
N SER A 185 -16.49 4.89 42.37
CA SER A 185 -17.10 5.46 43.58
C SER A 185 -16.32 4.94 44.79
N HIS A 186 -15.39 5.73 45.32
CA HIS A 186 -14.85 5.51 46.67
C HIS A 186 -15.01 6.77 47.49
N SER A 187 -16.18 6.89 48.12
CA SER A 187 -16.42 7.72 49.28
C SER A 187 -15.64 7.16 50.46
N HIS A 188 -14.62 7.89 50.92
CA HIS A 188 -13.92 7.56 52.17
C HIS A 188 -14.70 8.13 53.36
N SER A 189 -15.40 7.26 54.09
CA SER A 189 -15.74 7.51 55.50
C SER A 189 -14.78 6.70 56.36
N HIS A 190 -13.87 7.38 57.06
CA HIS A 190 -13.03 6.77 58.10
C HIS A 190 -13.51 7.25 59.47
N SER A 191 -13.99 6.32 60.29
CA SER A 191 -14.02 6.46 61.75
C SER A 191 -13.25 5.27 62.34
N HIS A 192 -12.14 5.59 63.04
CA HIS A 192 -11.48 4.96 64.19
C HIS A 192 -11.75 3.47 64.52
N SER A 193 -10.83 2.65 65.03
CA SER A 193 -9.42 2.71 65.42
C SER A 193 -9.09 1.33 66.02
N VAL A 194 -7.91 0.79 65.71
CA VAL A 194 -6.99 -0.06 66.53
C VAL A 194 -7.60 -1.05 67.54
N ASP A 195 -7.36 -2.37 67.39
CA ASP A 195 -6.34 -3.09 68.19
C ASP A 195 -6.08 -4.55 67.75
N ASP A 196 -4.92 -5.04 68.17
CA ASP A 196 -4.15 -6.25 67.91
C ASP A 196 -4.82 -7.64 67.95
N GLY A 197 -4.14 -8.64 67.35
CA GLY A 197 -4.19 -10.02 67.86
C GLY A 197 -4.10 -11.15 66.83
N ALA A 198 -3.04 -11.94 66.93
CA ALA A 198 -2.64 -13.01 66.00
C ALA A 198 -3.38 -14.37 66.15
N MET A 199 -3.13 -15.23 65.17
CA MET A 199 -3.07 -16.71 65.19
C MET A 199 -4.37 -17.57 65.11
N THR A 200 -4.31 -18.48 64.12
CA THR A 200 -4.46 -19.95 64.19
C THR A 200 -5.82 -20.69 64.10
N THR A 201 -5.78 -21.70 63.22
CA THR A 201 -6.43 -23.04 63.21
C THR A 201 -7.93 -23.22 63.02
N GLY A 202 -8.25 -24.04 62.00
CA GLY A 202 -9.20 -25.15 62.17
C GLY A 202 -10.36 -25.17 61.17
N ARG A 203 -10.25 -25.96 60.10
CA ARG A 203 -11.42 -26.48 59.38
C ARG A 203 -11.27 -27.96 59.11
N SER A 204 -12.09 -28.76 59.79
CA SER A 204 -12.34 -30.17 59.52
C SER A 204 -13.82 -30.36 59.19
N ILE A 205 -14.06 -31.03 58.05
CA ILE A 205 -14.95 -32.20 57.82
C ILE A 205 -16.41 -32.09 58.32
N ALA A 206 -17.48 -32.55 57.67
CA ALA A 206 -17.89 -32.96 56.33
C ALA A 206 -19.40 -33.30 56.47
N THR A 207 -20.16 -33.20 55.36
CA THR A 207 -21.31 -34.04 54.95
C THR A 207 -22.36 -34.52 55.98
N SER A 208 -23.65 -34.26 55.70
CA SER A 208 -24.64 -35.32 55.38
C SER A 208 -26.04 -34.73 55.07
N GLU A 209 -26.69 -35.32 54.05
CA GLU A 209 -28.14 -35.62 53.86
C GLU A 209 -29.21 -34.55 54.13
N GLY A 210 -30.31 -34.40 53.39
CA GLY A 210 -30.98 -35.19 52.36
C GLY A 210 -32.45 -34.72 52.24
N THR A 211 -33.21 -35.25 51.26
CA THR A 211 -34.69 -35.27 51.14
C THR A 211 -35.42 -33.92 50.86
N LEU A 212 -36.11 -33.65 49.72
CA LEU A 212 -37.20 -34.29 48.94
C LEU A 212 -38.60 -33.64 49.18
N LYS A 213 -39.33 -33.39 48.07
CA LYS A 213 -40.80 -33.16 47.89
C LYS A 213 -41.33 -31.75 48.27
N SER A 214 -42.30 -31.11 47.61
CA SER A 214 -43.37 -31.50 46.67
C SER A 214 -44.04 -30.29 45.97
N ARG A 215 -44.24 -30.38 44.65
CA ARG A 215 -45.50 -30.19 43.88
C ARG A 215 -46.69 -29.50 44.58
N ALA A 216 -47.19 -28.39 44.02
CA ALA A 216 -48.63 -28.16 43.74
C ALA A 216 -48.86 -26.88 42.90
N LYS A 217 -49.82 -27.00 41.98
CA LYS A 217 -50.30 -26.05 40.97
C LYS A 217 -51.48 -25.25 41.53
N ILE A 218 -51.52 -23.92 41.34
CA ILE A 218 -52.77 -23.12 41.34
C ILE A 218 -52.67 -22.06 40.23
N GLU A 219 -53.65 -22.07 39.33
CA GLU A 219 -53.94 -21.03 38.34
C GLU A 219 -54.84 -19.96 38.98
N SER A 220 -54.56 -18.68 38.75
CA SER A 220 -55.58 -17.64 38.66
C SER A 220 -55.10 -16.46 37.80
N LYS A 221 -55.97 -16.02 36.89
CA LYS A 221 -55.77 -14.95 35.91
C LYS A 221 -55.94 -13.57 36.56
N SER A 222 -55.03 -12.64 36.26
CA SER A 222 -55.35 -11.22 36.00
C SER A 222 -54.14 -10.52 35.33
N SER A 223 -54.38 -9.95 34.15
CA SER A 223 -53.52 -8.92 33.51
C SER A 223 -54.14 -7.54 33.80
N PRO A 224 -53.52 -6.37 33.50
CA PRO A 224 -52.30 -6.14 32.70
C PRO A 224 -51.33 -5.05 33.23
N SER A 225 -50.04 -5.14 32.89
CA SER A 225 -49.31 -3.99 32.32
C SER A 225 -47.91 -4.39 31.85
N TYR A 226 -47.68 -4.08 30.57
CA TYR A 226 -46.44 -3.75 29.87
C TYR A 226 -45.12 -3.97 30.63
N LEU A 227 -44.29 -4.89 30.13
CA LEU A 227 -42.87 -4.69 29.87
C LEU A 227 -42.41 -5.84 28.95
N GLU A 228 -42.23 -5.50 27.68
CA GLU A 228 -41.61 -6.32 26.65
C GLU A 228 -40.14 -6.56 27.02
N LYS A 229 -39.82 -7.74 27.56
CA LYS A 229 -38.43 -8.19 27.65
C LYS A 229 -38.00 -8.65 26.26
N SER A 230 -37.41 -7.72 25.49
CA SER A 230 -36.52 -8.10 24.41
C SER A 230 -35.36 -8.86 25.04
N ASN A 231 -35.30 -10.18 24.82
CA ASN A 231 -34.04 -10.92 24.93
C ASN A 231 -33.14 -10.40 23.80
N THR A 232 -32.46 -9.29 24.06
CA THR A 232 -31.25 -8.93 23.35
C THR A 232 -30.21 -9.92 23.83
N GLU A 233 -30.07 -11.03 23.11
CA GLU A 233 -28.83 -11.79 23.12
C GLU A 233 -27.73 -10.82 22.66
N SER A 234 -27.08 -10.21 23.65
CA SER A 234 -25.83 -9.50 23.50
C SER A 234 -24.76 -10.53 23.17
N THR A 235 -24.71 -10.96 21.92
CA THR A 235 -23.50 -11.54 21.33
C THR A 235 -22.47 -10.43 21.15
N ASN A 236 -21.87 -9.99 22.25
CA ASN A 236 -20.57 -9.32 22.22
C ASN A 236 -19.52 -10.41 21.96
N SER A 237 -19.47 -10.90 20.72
CA SER A 237 -18.22 -11.45 20.21
C SER A 237 -17.36 -10.25 19.84
N VAL A 238 -16.38 -9.94 20.68
CA VAL A 238 -15.25 -9.08 20.30
C VAL A 238 -14.56 -9.77 19.12
N THR A 239 -14.92 -9.36 17.90
CA THR A 239 -14.34 -9.90 16.68
C THR A 239 -12.98 -9.25 16.45
N ASN A 240 -11.93 -10.07 16.36
CA ASN A 240 -10.59 -9.71 15.90
C ASN A 240 -10.59 -9.36 14.39
N GLY A 241 -11.40 -8.38 13.98
CA GLY A 241 -11.43 -7.86 12.61
C GLY A 241 -10.45 -6.68 12.43
N PRO A 242 -10.16 -6.26 11.18
CA PRO A 242 -9.34 -5.09 10.92
C PRO A 242 -9.99 -3.87 11.58
N SER A 243 -9.21 -3.08 12.30
CA SER A 243 -9.73 -1.89 13.00
C SER A 243 -10.31 -0.88 11.99
N LYS A 244 -11.25 -0.02 12.40
CA LYS A 244 -11.73 1.09 11.54
C LYS A 244 -10.59 1.94 10.98
N LEU A 245 -9.49 2.02 11.73
CA LEU A 245 -8.27 2.67 11.29
C LEU A 245 -7.54 1.90 10.19
N SER A 246 -7.40 0.59 10.32
CA SER A 246 -6.77 -0.24 9.28
C SER A 246 -7.54 -0.10 7.96
N ALA A 247 -8.87 0.06 8.02
CA ALA A 247 -9.69 0.45 6.87
C ALA A 247 -9.34 1.85 6.30
N TYR A 248 -9.15 2.88 7.13
CA TYR A 248 -8.71 4.20 6.63
C TYR A 248 -7.29 4.19 6.05
N LEU A 249 -6.38 3.43 6.65
CA LEU A 249 -5.02 3.26 6.14
C LEU A 249 -5.03 2.54 4.79
N ASN A 250 -5.91 1.55 4.64
CA ASN A 250 -6.16 0.90 3.36
C ASN A 250 -6.62 1.89 2.30
N LEU A 251 -7.66 2.67 2.57
CA LEU A 251 -8.14 3.71 1.66
C LEU A 251 -7.06 4.74 1.31
N PHE A 252 -6.17 5.08 2.26
CA PHE A 252 -5.07 5.99 1.97
C PHE A 252 -4.03 5.36 1.03
N GLY A 253 -3.64 4.11 1.27
CA GLY A 253 -2.75 3.37 0.39
C GLY A 253 -3.33 3.24 -1.02
N ASP A 254 -4.60 2.86 -1.09
CA ASP A 254 -5.37 2.74 -2.33
C ASP A 254 -5.47 4.07 -3.09
N PHE A 255 -5.75 5.19 -2.40
CA PHE A 255 -5.75 6.51 -3.04
C PHE A 255 -4.39 6.88 -3.65
N VAL A 256 -3.28 6.56 -2.99
CA VAL A 256 -1.93 6.86 -3.51
C VAL A 256 -1.55 5.91 -4.65
N HIS A 257 -1.92 4.63 -4.58
CA HIS A 257 -1.74 3.68 -5.68
C HIS A 257 -2.54 4.10 -6.92
N ASN A 258 -3.80 4.50 -6.73
CA ASN A 258 -4.64 5.07 -7.77
C ASN A 258 -3.96 6.28 -8.43
N ILE A 259 -3.30 7.17 -7.65
CA ILE A 259 -2.53 8.29 -8.23
C ILE A 259 -1.42 7.79 -9.16
N THR A 260 -0.68 6.76 -8.77
CA THR A 260 0.39 6.21 -9.62
C THR A 260 -0.16 5.56 -10.88
N ASP A 261 -1.29 4.88 -10.80
CA ASP A 261 -2.00 4.34 -11.97
C ASP A 261 -2.44 5.43 -12.94
N GLY A 262 -2.97 6.53 -12.40
CA GLY A 262 -3.30 7.72 -13.19
C GLY A 262 -2.08 8.33 -13.90
N LEU A 263 -0.94 8.43 -13.22
CA LEU A 263 0.32 8.89 -13.82
C LEU A 263 0.77 7.96 -14.94
N ALA A 264 0.67 6.64 -14.74
CA ALA A 264 0.98 5.63 -15.74
C ALA A 264 0.08 5.74 -16.97
N MET A 265 -1.23 6.01 -16.81
CA MET A 265 -2.14 6.27 -17.95
C MET A 265 -1.67 7.45 -18.79
N ALA A 266 -1.33 8.57 -18.15
CA ALA A 266 -0.82 9.74 -18.85
C ALA A 266 0.52 9.44 -19.55
N ALA A 267 1.46 8.79 -18.88
CA ALA A 267 2.77 8.48 -19.45
C ALA A 267 2.63 7.55 -20.68
N SER A 268 1.88 6.46 -20.54
CA SER A 268 1.73 5.41 -21.55
C SER A 268 1.03 5.91 -22.83
N PHE A 269 -0.09 6.63 -22.72
CA PHE A 269 -0.79 7.16 -23.90
C PHE A 269 0.00 8.26 -24.63
N TYR A 270 0.82 9.03 -23.93
CA TYR A 270 1.72 10.00 -24.56
C TYR A 270 2.97 9.35 -25.16
N ALA A 271 3.34 8.14 -24.73
CA ALA A 271 4.38 7.33 -25.37
C ALA A 271 3.86 6.68 -26.66
N SER A 272 2.74 5.94 -26.60
CA SER A 272 2.09 5.37 -27.78
C SER A 272 0.64 4.96 -27.49
N PRO A 273 -0.27 5.03 -28.49
CA PRO A 273 -1.65 4.55 -28.31
C PRO A 273 -1.75 3.06 -27.95
N LEU A 274 -0.84 2.23 -28.47
CA LEU A 274 -0.83 0.80 -28.18
C LEU A 274 -0.40 0.55 -26.73
N ILE A 275 0.68 1.22 -26.29
CA ILE A 275 1.19 1.12 -24.92
C ILE A 275 0.13 1.60 -23.93
N GLY A 276 -0.48 2.78 -24.18
CA GLY A 276 -1.58 3.26 -23.33
C GLY A 276 -2.75 2.28 -23.23
N ALA A 277 -3.14 1.65 -24.34
CA ALA A 277 -4.22 0.68 -24.35
C ALA A 277 -3.86 -0.62 -23.60
N THR A 278 -2.65 -1.13 -23.76
CA THR A 278 -2.19 -2.34 -23.04
C THR A 278 -2.00 -2.05 -21.55
N THR A 279 -1.41 -0.91 -21.17
CA THR A 279 -1.31 -0.47 -19.77
C THR A 279 -2.70 -0.30 -19.16
N THR A 280 -3.67 0.30 -19.87
CA THR A 280 -5.05 0.40 -19.36
C THR A 280 -5.66 -0.97 -19.09
N LEU A 281 -5.43 -1.94 -19.98
CA LEU A 281 -5.95 -3.29 -19.81
C LEU A 281 -5.29 -4.02 -18.62
N ALA A 282 -3.97 -3.86 -18.45
CA ALA A 282 -3.23 -4.40 -17.32
C ALA A 282 -3.72 -3.79 -16.00
N CYS A 283 -3.80 -2.46 -15.91
CA CYS A 283 -4.31 -1.75 -14.74
C CYS A 283 -5.75 -2.14 -14.42
N PHE A 284 -6.63 -2.16 -15.42
CA PHE A 284 -8.01 -2.62 -15.24
C PHE A 284 -8.08 -4.05 -14.65
N ALA A 285 -7.19 -4.93 -15.09
CA ALA A 285 -7.17 -6.31 -14.64
C ALA A 285 -6.66 -6.47 -13.20
N HIS A 286 -5.71 -5.64 -12.74
CA HIS A 286 -5.24 -5.69 -11.35
C HIS A 286 -6.08 -4.86 -10.37
N GLU A 287 -6.85 -3.89 -10.85
CA GLU A 287 -7.78 -3.12 -10.02
C GLU A 287 -8.96 -3.97 -9.54
N ILE A 288 -9.39 -4.97 -10.31
CA ILE A 288 -10.49 -5.87 -9.88
C ILE A 288 -10.14 -6.62 -8.59
N PRO A 289 -8.97 -7.29 -8.47
CA PRO A 289 -8.50 -7.86 -7.21
C PRO A 289 -8.41 -6.85 -6.05
N HIS A 290 -7.83 -5.66 -6.29
CA HIS A 290 -7.66 -4.62 -5.26
C HIS A 290 -9.00 -4.12 -4.73
N GLU A 291 -9.94 -3.79 -5.61
CA GLU A 291 -11.27 -3.30 -5.26
C GLU A 291 -12.08 -4.35 -4.46
N ILE A 292 -11.94 -5.64 -4.79
CA ILE A 292 -12.54 -6.72 -3.98
C ILE A 292 -11.87 -6.80 -2.60
N ALA A 293 -10.56 -6.57 -2.52
CA ALA A 293 -9.81 -6.58 -1.28
C ALA A 293 -10.24 -5.46 -0.34
N ASP A 294 -10.22 -4.24 -0.84
CA ASP A 294 -10.61 -3.02 -0.16
C ASP A 294 -12.03 -3.12 0.37
N TYR A 295 -12.96 -3.57 -0.48
CA TYR A 295 -14.34 -3.77 -0.08
C TYR A 295 -14.46 -4.77 1.08
N SER A 296 -13.72 -5.89 1.02
CA SER A 296 -13.75 -6.89 2.09
C SER A 296 -13.22 -6.35 3.42
N ILE A 297 -12.16 -5.53 3.38
CA ILE A 297 -11.57 -4.89 4.55
C ILE A 297 -12.56 -3.89 5.16
N LEU A 298 -13.16 -3.03 4.33
CA LEU A 298 -14.11 -2.01 4.78
C LEU A 298 -15.33 -2.63 5.47
N ILE A 299 -15.94 -3.65 4.86
CA ILE A 299 -17.10 -4.36 5.44
C ILE A 299 -16.72 -5.00 6.78
N ARG A 300 -15.54 -5.62 6.87
CA ARG A 300 -15.08 -6.28 8.11
C ARG A 300 -14.72 -5.29 9.21
N SER A 301 -14.29 -4.08 8.85
CA SER A 301 -14.12 -2.95 9.76
C SER A 301 -15.42 -2.25 10.17
N GLY A 302 -16.57 -2.75 9.70
CA GLY A 302 -17.90 -2.29 10.12
C GLY A 302 -18.51 -1.20 9.22
N PHE A 303 -17.98 -0.98 8.02
CA PHE A 303 -18.62 -0.10 7.04
C PHE A 303 -19.87 -0.79 6.47
N THR A 304 -20.93 -0.03 6.24
CA THR A 304 -22.06 -0.51 5.43
C THR A 304 -21.64 -0.61 3.96
N LYS A 305 -22.34 -1.43 3.16
CA LYS A 305 -22.09 -1.50 1.70
C LYS A 305 -22.04 -0.12 1.05
N LYS A 306 -22.98 0.78 1.39
CA LYS A 306 -23.00 2.13 0.82
C LYS A 306 -21.76 2.93 1.21
N GLN A 307 -21.33 2.87 2.46
CA GLN A 307 -20.12 3.55 2.92
C GLN A 307 -18.87 2.98 2.23
N ALA A 308 -18.73 1.65 2.15
CA ALA A 308 -17.61 1.01 1.48
C ALA A 308 -17.51 1.44 0.01
N MET A 309 -18.63 1.36 -0.73
CA MET A 309 -18.68 1.82 -2.12
C MET A 309 -18.33 3.31 -2.27
N GLN A 310 -18.86 4.18 -1.40
CA GLN A 310 -18.55 5.61 -1.45
C GLN A 310 -17.09 5.91 -1.16
N SER A 311 -16.48 5.19 -0.22
CA SER A 311 -15.07 5.33 0.11
C SER A 311 -14.17 4.95 -1.06
N GLN A 312 -14.47 3.87 -1.78
CA GLN A 312 -13.69 3.47 -2.97
C GLN A 312 -13.88 4.43 -4.16
N PHE A 313 -15.09 4.96 -4.36
CA PHE A 313 -15.27 6.04 -5.33
C PHE A 313 -14.45 7.31 -4.99
N ILE A 314 -14.17 7.55 -3.70
CA ILE A 314 -13.31 8.67 -3.29
C ILE A 314 -11.83 8.34 -3.57
N THR A 315 -11.39 7.11 -3.35
CA THR A 315 -9.99 6.71 -3.63
C THR A 315 -9.70 6.72 -5.13
N ALA A 316 -10.67 6.31 -5.96
CA ALA A 316 -10.67 6.42 -7.42
C ALA A 316 -10.44 7.85 -7.97
N ILE A 317 -10.74 8.90 -7.20
CA ILE A 317 -10.41 10.29 -7.58
C ILE A 317 -8.90 10.47 -7.68
N GLY A 318 -8.12 9.72 -6.91
CA GLY A 318 -6.66 9.69 -6.97
C GLY A 318 -6.15 9.41 -8.38
N ALA A 319 -6.77 8.48 -9.10
CA ALA A 319 -6.39 8.15 -10.47
C ALA A 319 -6.59 9.32 -11.43
N PHE A 320 -7.69 10.07 -11.30
CA PHE A 320 -7.86 11.29 -12.07
C PHE A 320 -6.83 12.36 -11.71
N VAL A 321 -6.53 12.54 -10.41
CA VAL A 321 -5.49 13.48 -9.96
C VAL A 321 -4.14 13.12 -10.60
N GLY A 322 -3.72 11.87 -10.53
CA GLY A 322 -2.49 11.38 -11.16
C GLY A 322 -2.48 11.63 -12.67
N THR A 323 -3.58 11.32 -13.35
CA THR A 323 -3.72 11.53 -14.80
C THR A 323 -3.56 13.00 -15.19
N PHE A 324 -4.25 13.90 -14.49
CA PHE A 324 -4.16 15.32 -14.77
C PHE A 324 -2.77 15.88 -14.45
N ILE A 325 -2.11 15.41 -13.39
CA ILE A 325 -0.72 15.76 -13.10
C ILE A 325 0.18 15.30 -14.25
N GLY A 326 0.06 14.05 -14.71
CA GLY A 326 0.87 13.52 -15.80
C GLY A 326 0.69 14.29 -17.11
N ILE A 327 -0.56 14.61 -17.47
CA ILE A 327 -0.89 15.46 -18.63
C ILE A 327 -0.27 16.86 -18.48
N ALA A 328 -0.40 17.48 -17.30
CA ALA A 328 0.13 18.81 -17.03
C ALA A 328 1.66 18.85 -17.15
N VAL A 329 2.34 17.86 -16.55
CA VAL A 329 3.80 17.70 -16.65
C VAL A 329 4.20 17.55 -18.11
N ARG A 330 3.56 16.67 -18.87
CA ARG A 330 3.91 16.44 -20.28
C ARG A 330 3.70 17.69 -21.14
N ASN A 331 2.62 18.44 -20.92
CA ASN A 331 2.36 19.67 -21.67
C ASN A 331 3.31 20.81 -21.29
N ALA A 332 3.69 20.93 -20.01
CA ALA A 332 4.70 21.88 -19.55
C ALA A 332 6.07 21.57 -20.19
N THR A 333 6.48 20.29 -20.16
CA THR A 333 7.73 19.83 -20.76
C THR A 333 7.71 19.90 -22.29
N ALA A 334 6.56 19.77 -22.96
CA ALA A 334 6.46 19.97 -24.41
C ALA A 334 6.65 21.45 -24.82
N SER A 335 6.39 22.39 -23.91
CA SER A 335 6.53 23.83 -24.16
C SER A 335 7.93 24.37 -23.81
N SER A 336 8.65 23.67 -22.94
CA SER A 336 10.08 23.89 -22.67
C SER A 336 10.89 22.85 -23.44
N VAL A 337 11.45 23.22 -24.60
CA VAL A 337 12.46 22.39 -25.26
C VAL A 337 13.51 22.00 -24.22
N ASP A 338 13.64 20.69 -23.96
CA ASP A 338 14.66 20.05 -23.12
C ASP A 338 14.45 20.03 -21.59
N THR A 339 13.46 19.27 -21.12
CA THR A 339 13.56 18.63 -19.79
C THR A 339 13.01 17.21 -19.82
N SER A 340 13.50 16.39 -20.76
CA SER A 340 13.66 14.98 -20.40
C SER A 340 14.58 14.97 -19.18
N ARG A 341 14.18 14.28 -18.11
CA ARG A 341 15.07 14.08 -16.95
C ARG A 341 16.29 13.29 -17.44
N THR A 342 17.33 13.98 -17.90
CA THR A 342 18.57 13.33 -18.32
C THR A 342 19.22 12.75 -17.07
N VAL A 343 19.03 11.45 -16.86
CA VAL A 343 19.71 10.72 -15.80
C VAL A 343 21.20 10.69 -16.15
N ASP A 344 22.05 11.26 -15.30
CA ASP A 344 23.51 11.18 -15.42
C ASP A 344 23.99 9.89 -14.75
N PHE A 345 24.13 8.82 -15.55
CA PHE A 345 24.59 7.53 -15.08
C PHE A 345 26.03 7.59 -14.55
N ALA A 346 26.88 8.42 -15.16
CA ALA A 346 28.25 8.59 -14.70
C ALA A 346 28.29 9.25 -13.31
N GLY A 347 27.31 10.10 -13.00
CA GLY A 347 27.12 10.66 -11.66
C GLY A 347 26.74 9.60 -10.61
N GLY A 348 25.90 8.63 -10.98
CA GLY A 348 25.53 7.51 -10.10
C GLY A 348 26.74 6.64 -9.70
N ILE A 349 27.64 6.37 -10.65
CA ILE A 349 28.89 5.64 -10.40
C ILE A 349 29.82 6.46 -9.49
N ARG A 350 29.93 7.76 -9.75
CA ARG A 350 30.77 8.69 -8.95
C ARG A 350 30.18 9.03 -7.59
N GLN A 351 28.91 8.70 -7.36
CA GLN A 351 28.18 9.02 -6.13
C GLN A 351 28.01 10.54 -5.91
N ASP A 352 27.92 11.29 -7.01
CA ASP A 352 27.69 12.73 -7.03
C ASP A 352 26.50 13.13 -7.93
N ALA A 353 25.63 12.17 -8.24
CA ALA A 353 24.39 12.43 -8.95
C ALA A 353 23.45 13.34 -8.14
N ASN A 354 22.57 14.04 -8.85
CA ASN A 354 21.62 15.00 -8.26
C ASN A 354 20.52 14.36 -7.40
N GLY A 355 20.47 13.04 -7.29
CA GLY A 355 19.50 12.34 -6.46
C GLY A 355 19.92 12.19 -5.02
N LEU A 356 19.17 11.35 -4.31
CA LEU A 356 19.28 11.16 -2.87
C LEU A 356 20.61 10.50 -2.52
N LEU A 357 21.34 11.10 -1.57
CA LEU A 357 22.66 10.65 -1.11
C LEU A 357 23.68 10.41 -2.24
N GLY A 358 23.61 11.20 -3.32
CA GLY A 358 24.53 11.10 -4.46
C GLY A 358 24.21 9.97 -5.43
N THR A 359 23.06 9.30 -5.28
CA THR A 359 22.55 8.30 -6.23
C THR A 359 21.67 8.94 -7.31
N THR A 360 21.29 8.16 -8.33
CA THR A 360 20.32 8.65 -9.33
C THR A 360 18.88 8.72 -8.81
N LEU A 361 18.58 8.08 -7.67
CA LEU A 361 17.24 7.99 -7.08
C LEU A 361 16.67 9.36 -6.67
N GLN A 362 15.48 9.69 -7.13
CA GLN A 362 14.76 10.90 -6.74
C GLN A 362 13.74 10.62 -5.62
N ILE A 363 13.29 11.68 -4.93
CA ILE A 363 12.24 11.56 -3.91
C ILE A 363 10.92 11.05 -4.51
N ALA A 364 10.61 11.44 -5.75
CA ALA A 364 9.42 10.97 -6.45
C ALA A 364 9.45 9.45 -6.68
N ASP A 365 10.62 8.87 -6.91
CA ASP A 365 10.81 7.44 -7.13
C ASP A 365 10.55 6.61 -5.86
N LEU A 366 10.48 7.25 -4.69
CA LEU A 366 10.20 6.59 -3.40
C LEU A 366 8.69 6.41 -3.14
N VAL A 367 7.81 7.00 -3.94
CA VAL A 367 6.36 6.88 -3.76
C VAL A 367 5.90 5.42 -3.92
N ILE A 368 6.27 4.75 -5.01
CA ILE A 368 5.89 3.35 -5.27
C ILE A 368 6.47 2.40 -4.21
N PRO A 369 7.79 2.46 -3.88
CA PRO A 369 8.35 1.69 -2.77
C PRO A 369 7.58 1.89 -1.46
N PHE A 370 7.27 3.14 -1.11
CA PHE A 370 6.53 3.46 0.12
C PHE A 370 5.13 2.85 0.12
N VAL A 371 4.38 2.95 -0.98
CA VAL A 371 3.04 2.33 -1.11
C VAL A 371 3.14 0.81 -1.02
N ALA A 372 4.11 0.19 -1.71
CA ALA A 372 4.35 -1.25 -1.65
C ALA A 372 4.58 -1.73 -0.21
N GLY A 373 5.34 -0.97 0.58
CA GLY A 373 5.53 -1.22 2.01
C GLY A 373 4.25 -1.13 2.83
N GLY A 374 3.41 -0.12 2.57
CA GLY A 374 2.11 0.06 3.24
C GLY A 374 1.13 -1.08 2.94
N PHE A 375 1.03 -1.49 1.68
CA PHE A 375 0.24 -2.64 1.24
C PHE A 375 0.76 -3.97 1.81
N LEU A 376 2.08 -4.14 1.87
CA LEU A 376 2.67 -5.29 2.56
C LEU A 376 2.24 -5.35 4.04
N TYR A 377 2.20 -4.21 4.73
CA TYR A 377 1.72 -4.13 6.12
C TYR A 377 0.24 -4.51 6.22
N ILE A 378 -0.62 -3.92 5.39
CA ILE A 378 -2.06 -4.19 5.43
C ILE A 378 -2.34 -5.67 5.20
N ALA A 379 -1.81 -6.26 4.13
CA ALA A 379 -2.06 -7.67 3.86
C ALA A 379 -1.52 -8.57 4.98
N SER A 380 -0.27 -8.36 5.42
CA SER A 380 0.38 -9.29 6.36
C SER A 380 -0.08 -9.13 7.81
N VAL A 381 -0.40 -7.91 8.25
CA VAL A 381 -0.70 -7.59 9.66
C VAL A 381 -2.18 -7.29 9.88
N ALA A 382 -2.87 -6.62 8.96
CA ALA A 382 -4.27 -6.25 9.16
C ALA A 382 -5.24 -7.32 8.64
N VAL A 383 -4.91 -8.02 7.56
CA VAL A 383 -5.85 -8.91 6.86
C VAL A 383 -5.54 -10.39 7.09
N LEU A 384 -4.32 -10.85 6.83
CA LEU A 384 -3.95 -12.26 6.92
C LEU A 384 -4.25 -12.90 8.30
N PRO A 385 -4.00 -12.24 9.45
CA PRO A 385 -4.33 -12.82 10.75
C PRO A 385 -5.82 -13.12 10.93
N THR A 386 -6.68 -12.30 10.32
CA THR A 386 -8.14 -12.46 10.40
C THR A 386 -8.64 -13.69 9.64
N LEU A 387 -7.89 -14.14 8.61
CA LEU A 387 -8.16 -15.41 7.92
C LEU A 387 -7.77 -16.61 8.80
N LEU A 388 -6.67 -16.47 9.55
CA LEU A 388 -6.18 -17.54 10.42
C LEU A 388 -7.08 -17.78 11.64
N THR A 389 -7.78 -16.75 12.15
CA THR A 389 -8.64 -16.88 13.33
C THR A 389 -10.07 -17.32 13.05
N ASP A 390 -10.62 -16.98 11.88
CA ASP A 390 -12.07 -17.11 11.63
C ASP A 390 -12.43 -18.38 10.85
N SER A 391 -11.44 -19.17 10.46
CA SER A 391 -11.63 -20.39 9.66
C SER A 391 -12.04 -21.58 10.54
N LYS A 392 -13.36 -21.84 10.63
CA LYS A 392 -13.95 -22.83 11.57
C LYS A 392 -14.06 -24.26 11.03
N SER A 393 -13.79 -24.50 9.74
CA SER A 393 -14.00 -25.81 9.08
C SER A 393 -12.96 -26.08 7.99
N GLY A 394 -12.48 -27.32 7.88
CA GLY A 394 -11.49 -27.70 6.85
C GLY A 394 -11.97 -27.49 5.40
N LYS A 395 -13.28 -27.61 5.14
CA LYS A 395 -13.87 -27.30 3.82
C LYS A 395 -13.81 -25.81 3.50
N GLN A 396 -14.00 -24.97 4.52
CA GLN A 396 -13.92 -23.52 4.40
C GLN A 396 -12.47 -23.08 4.16
N ALA A 397 -11.52 -23.62 4.93
CA ALA A 397 -10.09 -23.37 4.75
C ALA A 397 -9.61 -23.77 3.34
N LEU A 398 -10.06 -24.91 2.80
CA LEU A 398 -9.74 -25.30 1.43
C LEU A 398 -10.26 -24.27 0.40
N ARG A 399 -11.48 -23.77 0.58
CA ARG A 399 -12.05 -22.75 -0.31
C ARG A 399 -11.28 -21.44 -0.22
N GLU A 400 -10.86 -21.05 0.98
CA GLU A 400 -10.00 -19.87 1.20
C GLU A 400 -8.63 -20.03 0.52
N PHE A 401 -7.97 -21.19 0.64
CA PHE A 401 -6.71 -21.44 -0.08
C PHE A 401 -6.88 -21.39 -1.59
N VAL A 402 -7.91 -22.03 -2.14
CA VAL A 402 -8.18 -21.98 -3.58
C VAL A 402 -8.43 -20.54 -4.04
N ALA A 403 -9.20 -19.77 -3.27
CA ALA A 403 -9.46 -18.37 -3.56
C ALA A 403 -8.17 -17.52 -3.50
N MET A 404 -7.33 -17.74 -2.50
CA MET A 404 -6.02 -17.07 -2.37
C MET A 404 -5.10 -17.39 -3.55
N PHE A 405 -4.95 -18.67 -3.92
CA PHE A 405 -4.16 -19.06 -5.09
C PHE A 405 -4.73 -18.49 -6.39
N PHE A 406 -6.05 -18.40 -6.51
CA PHE A 406 -6.69 -17.76 -7.65
C PHE A 406 -6.35 -16.27 -7.71
N GLY A 407 -6.37 -15.55 -6.58
CA GLY A 407 -5.92 -14.16 -6.51
C GLY A 407 -4.46 -13.98 -6.95
N VAL A 408 -3.56 -14.84 -6.46
CA VAL A 408 -2.15 -14.86 -6.88
C VAL A 408 -2.02 -15.14 -8.38
N ALA A 409 -2.78 -16.10 -8.91
CA ALA A 409 -2.75 -16.45 -10.33
C ALA A 409 -3.26 -15.30 -11.21
N CYS A 410 -4.31 -14.60 -10.80
CA CYS A 410 -4.79 -13.40 -11.48
C CYS A 410 -3.69 -12.35 -11.59
N MET A 411 -3.06 -11.98 -10.48
CA MET A 411 -2.00 -10.97 -10.47
C MET A 411 -0.73 -11.42 -11.19
N PHE A 412 -0.36 -12.69 -11.09
CA PHE A 412 0.73 -13.24 -11.88
C PHE A 412 0.45 -13.11 -13.38
N LEU A 413 -0.76 -13.43 -13.83
CA LEU A 413 -1.12 -13.29 -15.24
C LEU A 413 -1.14 -11.82 -15.67
N VAL A 414 -1.52 -10.88 -14.81
CA VAL A 414 -1.39 -9.45 -15.11
C VAL A 414 0.08 -9.08 -15.26
N ALA A 415 0.88 -9.27 -14.20
CA ALA A 415 2.30 -8.88 -14.18
C ALA A 415 3.17 -9.59 -15.24
N TRP A 416 2.75 -10.78 -15.70
CA TRP A 416 3.47 -11.52 -16.75
C TRP A 416 3.14 -11.05 -18.17
N ASN A 417 1.96 -10.47 -18.38
CA ASN A 417 1.49 -10.02 -19.70
C ASN A 417 1.48 -8.49 -19.86
N GLU A 418 1.97 -7.77 -18.86
CA GLU A 418 2.32 -6.35 -18.90
C GLU A 418 3.72 -6.16 -19.48
#